data_AF-A0A1Y2WUX2-F1
#
_entry.id   AF-A0A1Y2WUX2-F1
#
_cell.length_a   1.000
_cell.length_b   1.000
_cell.length_c   1.000
_cell.angle_alpha   90.00
_cell.angle_beta   90.00
_cell.angle_gamma   90.00
#
_symmetry.space_group_name_H-M   'P 1'
#
loop_
_entity.id
_entity.type
_entity.pdbx_description
1 polymer ?
#
loop_
_entity_poly.entity_id
_entity_poly.type
_entity_poly.pdbx_seq_one_letter_code
_entity_poly.pdbx_strand_id
1 'polypeptide(L)'
;MSEAPLQGIVTVFQPAVAQLGLICKDGDDDCLTSDPLQIFSARRKLRQAIEGTLCQGPGHIFGCRCKHLERLYGTETYYCDQYFCHAYRSGFKSKEARDRHLDIHERPHKCPASNCLFSDIGFHDTTELQRHTGAVHSLGILETTHPNSDAFHIQPSSNMFDALESAIILDQQQVVREMLIRIDAAAIAKFDHCTLSCLLDHSVFGSKKHALGLAVALEAEHLPNIKLLLSRGVDILEQTSAGYKLTGNPRESLNANPLEMSGYTRALGTWSPNLLAYLVNECQIEFPEKIDRPELLFSSPRIRSFTPDEAMKRFDGMKQYIIWPQAYAKGIVLAIKEARCAVAVRICLENGGNPNATAPRRPGSRNKRNMLHFAILKGDERAAEMVKVLLKHGAEINNSDLHSKVISKKMTAIEECFGCAWEEIVRRIRAGEDLAIIPRQRKKKT
;
A
#
# COMPACT_ATOMS: atom_id res chain seq x y z
N MET A 1 62.20 4.76 15.03
CA MET A 1 62.53 3.53 14.30
C MET A 1 61.40 2.54 14.53
N SER A 2 60.81 2.04 13.43
CA SER A 2 60.01 0.81 13.33
C SER A 2 58.67 0.75 14.09
N GLU A 3 57.60 1.25 13.48
CA GLU A 3 56.25 0.68 13.65
C GLU A 3 55.97 -0.33 12.54
N ALA A 4 55.36 -1.45 12.92
CA ALA A 4 55.07 -2.63 12.10
C ALA A 4 53.92 -2.36 11.09
N PRO A 5 53.85 -3.09 9.95
CA PRO A 5 52.76 -2.96 9.00
C PRO A 5 51.55 -3.80 9.46
N LEU A 6 50.40 -3.13 9.63
CA LEU A 6 49.10 -3.80 9.75
C LEU A 6 48.66 -4.35 8.38
N GLN A 7 48.78 -5.66 8.22
CA GLN A 7 47.96 -6.42 7.29
C GLN A 7 46.50 -6.39 7.75
N GLY A 8 45.57 -6.26 6.80
CA GLY A 8 44.17 -6.60 7.02
C GLY A 8 43.20 -5.55 6.51
N ILE A 9 42.70 -5.76 5.30
CA ILE A 9 41.28 -5.82 4.88
C ILE A 9 41.32 -5.91 3.35
N VAL A 10 41.67 -7.10 2.86
CA VAL A 10 41.36 -7.54 1.50
C VAL A 10 40.76 -8.92 1.72
N THR A 11 39.45 -9.02 1.91
CA THR A 11 38.63 -10.26 1.89
C THR A 11 37.23 -10.01 2.47
N VAL A 12 36.37 -9.24 1.77
CA VAL A 12 34.90 -9.32 2.02
C VAL A 12 34.07 -9.33 0.74
N PHE A 13 34.63 -9.03 -0.44
CA PHE A 13 33.85 -8.87 -1.67
C PHE A 13 33.82 -10.08 -2.62
N GLN A 14 34.64 -11.12 -2.41
CA GLN A 14 34.60 -12.32 -3.26
C GLN A 14 33.28 -13.15 -3.18
N PRO A 15 32.57 -13.26 -2.03
CA PRO A 15 31.36 -14.09 -1.96
C PRO A 15 30.17 -13.52 -2.75
N ALA A 16 30.14 -12.21 -2.99
CA ALA A 16 29.05 -11.54 -3.69
C ALA A 16 29.09 -11.82 -5.21
N VAL A 17 30.29 -11.97 -5.80
CA VAL A 17 30.45 -12.18 -7.25
C VAL A 17 29.88 -13.54 -7.68
N ALA A 18 30.05 -14.58 -6.85
CA ALA A 18 29.50 -15.92 -7.10
C ALA A 18 27.97 -15.99 -6.94
N GLN A 19 27.38 -15.13 -6.10
CA GLN A 19 25.93 -15.07 -5.84
C GLN A 19 25.15 -14.17 -6.82
N LEU A 20 25.84 -13.35 -7.62
CA LEU A 20 25.24 -12.42 -8.59
C LEU A 20 25.01 -13.03 -9.98
N GLY A 21 25.33 -14.32 -10.18
CA GLY A 21 25.26 -14.95 -11.51
C GLY A 21 26.17 -14.30 -12.54
N LEU A 22 27.16 -13.50 -12.14
CA LEU A 22 28.13 -12.94 -13.08
C LEU A 22 28.93 -14.10 -13.68
N ILE A 23 29.02 -14.12 -15.01
CA ILE A 23 29.67 -15.20 -15.76
C ILE A 23 31.06 -15.45 -15.18
N CYS A 24 31.33 -16.66 -14.66
CA CYS A 24 32.69 -17.13 -14.46
C CYS A 24 33.36 -17.08 -15.84
N LYS A 25 34.29 -16.14 -16.02
CA LYS A 25 35.06 -16.06 -17.27
C LYS A 25 35.82 -17.38 -17.43
N ASP A 26 35.96 -17.84 -18.67
CA ASP A 26 36.71 -19.05 -18.97
C ASP A 26 38.16 -18.84 -18.49
N GLY A 27 38.53 -19.49 -17.38
CA GLY A 27 39.85 -19.37 -16.74
C GLY A 27 39.87 -19.44 -15.22
N ASP A 28 38.74 -19.20 -14.53
CA ASP A 28 38.66 -19.28 -13.07
C ASP A 28 38.23 -20.68 -12.59
N ASP A 29 39.14 -21.37 -11.90
CA ASP A 29 39.00 -22.75 -11.37
C ASP A 29 37.94 -22.86 -10.23
N ASP A 30 37.40 -21.73 -9.77
CA ASP A 30 36.42 -21.61 -8.68
C ASP A 30 34.96 -21.90 -9.09
N CYS A 31 34.69 -22.22 -10.36
CA CYS A 31 33.33 -22.52 -10.84
C CYS A 31 32.75 -23.84 -10.27
N LEU A 32 33.61 -24.71 -9.73
CA LEU A 32 33.21 -26.03 -9.21
C LEU A 32 32.35 -25.98 -7.94
N THR A 33 32.37 -24.87 -7.19
CA THR A 33 31.60 -24.77 -5.94
C THR A 33 30.12 -24.46 -6.17
N SER A 34 29.74 -23.96 -7.34
CA SER A 34 28.38 -23.47 -7.64
C SER A 34 27.51 -24.47 -8.43
N ASP A 35 28.10 -25.57 -8.95
CA ASP A 35 27.40 -26.63 -9.69
C ASP A 35 27.90 -28.01 -9.24
N PRO A 36 27.58 -28.45 -8.00
CA PRO A 36 28.11 -29.70 -7.42
C PRO A 36 27.72 -30.96 -8.20
N LEU A 37 26.70 -30.88 -9.08
CA LEU A 37 26.23 -31.97 -9.92
C LEU A 37 26.66 -31.84 -11.39
N GLN A 38 27.43 -30.81 -11.74
CA GLN A 38 27.85 -30.49 -13.12
C GLN A 38 26.68 -30.34 -14.13
N ILE A 39 25.45 -30.17 -13.66
CA ILE A 39 24.25 -30.16 -14.51
C ILE A 39 24.23 -28.89 -15.36
N PHE A 40 24.58 -27.74 -14.77
CA PHE A 40 24.55 -26.47 -15.46
C PHE A 40 25.68 -26.37 -16.48
N SER A 41 26.89 -26.81 -16.11
CA SER A 41 28.03 -26.85 -17.02
C SER A 41 27.82 -27.84 -18.18
N ALA A 42 27.28 -29.03 -17.93
CA ALA A 42 26.95 -30.00 -18.98
C ALA A 42 25.87 -29.46 -19.93
N ARG A 43 24.84 -28.82 -19.39
CA ARG A 43 23.76 -28.23 -20.20
C ARG A 43 24.24 -27.05 -21.04
N ARG A 44 25.12 -26.19 -20.49
CA ARG A 44 25.76 -25.10 -21.23
C ARG A 44 26.56 -25.63 -22.42
N LYS A 45 27.41 -26.64 -22.20
CA LYS A 45 28.19 -27.31 -23.27
C LYS A 45 27.28 -27.90 -24.35
N LEU A 46 26.20 -28.57 -23.95
CA LEU A 46 25.21 -29.11 -24.89
C LEU A 46 24.59 -28.01 -25.76
N ARG A 47 24.19 -26.89 -25.16
CA ARG A 47 23.60 -25.76 -25.88
C ARG A 47 24.58 -25.12 -26.85
N GLN A 48 25.80 -24.85 -26.42
CA GLN A 48 26.86 -24.34 -27.28
C GLN A 48 27.15 -25.28 -28.46
N ALA A 49 27.11 -26.60 -28.24
CA ALA A 49 27.26 -27.58 -29.30
C ALA A 49 26.08 -27.54 -30.29
N ILE A 50 24.84 -27.45 -29.79
CA ILE A 50 23.64 -27.31 -30.63
C ILE A 50 23.74 -26.04 -31.47
N GLU A 51 24.02 -24.89 -30.85
CA GLU A 51 24.17 -23.61 -31.53
C GLU A 51 25.30 -23.63 -32.58
N GLY A 52 26.43 -24.27 -32.26
CA GLY A 52 27.55 -24.43 -33.19
C GLY A 52 27.22 -25.28 -34.43
N THR A 53 26.17 -26.10 -34.37
CA THR A 53 25.68 -26.88 -35.52
C THR A 53 24.62 -26.17 -36.36
N LEU A 54 24.14 -25.00 -35.92
CA LEU A 54 23.17 -24.19 -36.66
C LEU A 54 23.87 -23.32 -37.71
N CYS A 55 23.20 -23.14 -38.86
CA CYS A 55 23.63 -22.18 -39.87
C CYS A 55 23.47 -20.75 -39.30
N GLN A 56 24.53 -19.95 -39.36
CA GLN A 56 24.56 -18.59 -38.80
C GLN A 56 23.96 -17.53 -39.75
N GLY A 57 23.71 -17.87 -41.02
CA GLY A 57 23.20 -16.95 -42.04
C GLY A 57 21.73 -17.20 -42.42
N PRO A 58 21.11 -16.29 -43.18
CA PRO A 58 19.71 -16.43 -43.63
C PRO A 58 19.50 -17.59 -44.61
N GLY A 59 20.58 -18.19 -45.12
CA GLY A 59 20.56 -19.36 -45.98
C GLY A 59 21.15 -20.60 -45.29
N HIS A 60 20.48 -21.74 -45.46
CA HIS A 60 20.98 -23.02 -45.00
C HIS A 60 22.00 -23.60 -45.99
N ILE A 61 23.11 -24.14 -45.48
CA ILE A 61 24.06 -24.89 -46.31
C ILE A 61 23.44 -26.21 -46.78
N PHE A 62 23.89 -26.71 -47.94
CA PHE A 62 23.44 -27.98 -48.48
C PHE A 62 23.71 -29.12 -47.48
N GLY A 63 22.68 -29.90 -47.15
CA GLY A 63 22.77 -31.00 -46.17
C GLY A 63 22.75 -30.58 -44.70
N CYS A 64 22.39 -29.32 -44.37
CA CYS A 64 22.31 -28.90 -42.96
C CYS A 64 21.24 -29.70 -42.18
N ARG A 65 21.42 -29.75 -40.85
CA ARG A 65 20.49 -30.42 -39.93
C ARG A 65 19.58 -29.44 -39.17
N CYS A 66 19.54 -28.16 -39.54
CA CYS A 66 18.80 -27.14 -38.79
C CYS A 66 17.32 -27.48 -38.61
N LYS A 67 16.60 -27.87 -39.67
CA LYS A 67 15.19 -28.30 -39.59
C LYS A 67 14.99 -29.55 -38.72
N HIS A 68 16.01 -30.37 -38.53
CA HIS A 68 15.93 -31.51 -37.63
C HIS A 68 16.13 -31.08 -36.18
N LEU A 69 17.10 -30.21 -35.92
CA LEU A 69 17.34 -29.62 -34.60
C LEU A 69 16.15 -28.77 -34.15
N GLU A 70 15.53 -27.99 -35.03
CA GLU A 70 14.33 -27.20 -34.73
C GLU A 70 13.14 -28.07 -34.32
N ARG A 71 13.00 -29.27 -34.93
CA ARG A 71 11.95 -30.21 -34.53
C ARG A 71 12.18 -30.83 -33.16
N LEU A 72 13.44 -30.99 -32.76
CA LEU A 72 13.81 -31.62 -31.48
C LEU A 72 13.83 -30.63 -30.32
N TYR A 73 14.31 -29.41 -30.57
CA TYR A 73 14.61 -28.40 -29.55
C TYR A 73 13.75 -27.13 -29.67
N GLY A 74 12.92 -27.00 -30.71
CA GLY A 74 12.11 -25.82 -30.99
C GLY A 74 12.83 -24.80 -31.88
N THR A 75 12.15 -23.70 -32.21
CA THR A 75 12.70 -22.62 -33.04
C THR A 75 13.51 -21.59 -32.26
N GLU A 76 13.52 -21.67 -30.92
CA GLU A 76 14.19 -20.75 -29.99
C GLU A 76 15.43 -21.40 -29.37
N THR A 77 16.37 -21.81 -30.21
CA THR A 77 17.52 -22.66 -29.84
C THR A 77 18.71 -21.92 -29.24
N TYR A 78 18.67 -20.59 -29.22
CA TYR A 78 19.70 -19.76 -28.61
C TYR A 78 19.30 -19.46 -27.17
N TYR A 79 19.94 -20.06 -26.18
CA TYR A 79 19.52 -19.93 -24.78
C TYR A 79 20.40 -18.95 -24.02
N CYS A 80 19.84 -18.30 -23.00
CA CYS A 80 20.67 -17.61 -22.00
C CYS A 80 21.41 -18.67 -21.15
N ASP A 81 22.67 -18.41 -20.82
CA ASP A 81 23.47 -19.26 -19.93
C ASP A 81 23.19 -19.00 -18.44
N GLN A 82 22.50 -17.91 -18.12
CA GLN A 82 22.12 -17.55 -16.75
C GLN A 82 20.94 -18.37 -16.27
N TYR A 83 21.16 -19.31 -15.37
CA TYR A 83 20.16 -20.31 -14.96
C TYR A 83 18.90 -19.76 -14.30
N PHE A 84 18.97 -18.56 -13.71
CA PHE A 84 17.81 -17.84 -13.17
C PHE A 84 17.05 -17.00 -14.20
N CYS A 85 17.61 -16.80 -15.39
CA CYS A 85 16.94 -16.01 -16.42
C CYS A 85 15.75 -16.76 -17.01
N HIS A 86 14.62 -16.09 -17.26
CA HIS A 86 13.51 -16.69 -18.02
C HIS A 86 13.97 -17.25 -19.38
N ALA A 87 14.85 -16.51 -20.06
CA ALA A 87 15.42 -16.92 -21.35
C ALA A 87 16.38 -18.11 -21.26
N TYR A 88 16.71 -18.57 -20.05
CA TYR A 88 17.38 -19.85 -19.85
C TYR A 88 16.51 -21.01 -20.30
N ARG A 89 15.19 -20.93 -20.13
CA ARG A 89 14.25 -22.00 -20.50
C ARG A 89 13.61 -21.75 -21.86
N SER A 90 13.22 -20.52 -22.14
CA SER A 90 12.51 -20.18 -23.38
C SER A 90 13.44 -20.06 -24.59
N GLY A 91 14.64 -19.51 -24.41
CA GLY A 91 15.57 -19.23 -25.50
C GLY A 91 15.15 -18.05 -26.38
N PHE A 92 15.84 -17.90 -27.51
CA PHE A 92 15.70 -16.83 -28.51
C PHE A 92 15.75 -17.42 -29.91
N LYS A 93 15.11 -16.72 -30.87
CA LYS A 93 15.08 -17.11 -32.29
C LYS A 93 16.38 -16.84 -33.04
N SER A 94 17.22 -15.94 -32.54
CA SER A 94 18.49 -15.59 -33.17
C SER A 94 19.58 -15.38 -32.14
N LYS A 95 20.83 -15.58 -32.60
CA LYS A 95 22.03 -15.36 -31.81
C LYS A 95 22.14 -13.91 -31.37
N GLU A 96 21.85 -12.96 -32.26
CA GLU A 96 21.92 -11.53 -31.99
C GLU A 96 20.92 -11.09 -30.91
N ALA A 97 19.73 -11.70 -30.89
CA ALA A 97 18.73 -11.43 -29.85
C ALA A 97 19.19 -11.92 -28.47
N ARG A 98 19.83 -13.10 -28.41
CA ARG A 98 20.46 -13.61 -27.19
C ARG A 98 21.63 -12.73 -26.77
N ASP A 99 22.52 -12.35 -27.68
CA ASP A 99 23.73 -11.59 -27.37
C ASP A 99 23.36 -10.21 -26.78
N ARG A 100 22.40 -9.50 -27.38
CA ARG A 100 21.84 -8.27 -26.79
C ARG A 100 21.22 -8.48 -25.41
N HIS A 101 20.67 -9.66 -25.16
CA HIS A 101 20.14 -9.99 -23.85
C HIS A 101 21.25 -10.29 -22.83
N LEU A 102 22.40 -10.80 -23.26
CA LEU A 102 23.56 -11.00 -22.38
C LEU A 102 24.12 -9.67 -21.87
N ASP A 103 24.01 -8.58 -22.64
CA ASP A 103 24.37 -7.23 -22.18
C ASP A 103 23.61 -6.82 -20.89
N ILE A 104 22.38 -7.33 -20.70
CA ILE A 104 21.57 -7.12 -19.50
C ILE A 104 22.20 -7.77 -18.26
N HIS A 105 22.88 -8.90 -18.46
CA HIS A 105 23.55 -9.65 -17.39
C HIS A 105 24.98 -9.16 -17.16
N GLU A 106 25.72 -8.88 -18.23
CA GLU A 106 27.11 -8.43 -18.15
C GLU A 106 27.24 -6.99 -17.62
N ARG A 107 26.20 -6.17 -17.82
CA ARG A 107 26.10 -4.79 -17.33
C ARG A 107 27.40 -4.01 -17.56
N PRO A 108 27.86 -3.89 -18.81
CA PRO A 108 29.19 -3.39 -19.14
C PRO A 108 29.40 -1.93 -18.75
N HIS A 109 28.33 -1.16 -18.56
CA HIS A 109 28.38 0.27 -18.28
C HIS A 109 28.39 0.54 -16.78
N LYS A 110 29.58 0.66 -16.18
CA LYS A 110 29.75 0.93 -14.75
C LYS A 110 29.69 2.43 -14.43
N CYS A 111 29.13 2.78 -13.27
CA CYS A 111 29.16 4.16 -12.80
C CYS A 111 30.60 4.55 -12.40
N PRO A 112 31.13 5.70 -12.84
CA PRO A 112 32.50 6.10 -12.51
C PRO A 112 32.68 6.56 -11.04
N ALA A 113 31.60 6.85 -10.32
CA ALA A 113 31.67 7.25 -8.92
C ALA A 113 31.94 6.05 -8.02
N SER A 114 33.13 5.98 -7.41
CA SER A 114 33.60 4.83 -6.61
C SER A 114 32.79 4.54 -5.33
N ASN A 115 31.95 5.48 -4.90
CA ASN A 115 31.02 5.32 -3.78
C ASN A 115 29.57 5.06 -4.24
N CYS A 116 29.34 4.89 -5.54
CA CYS A 116 28.03 4.57 -6.08
C CYS A 116 27.87 3.05 -6.17
N LEU A 117 26.75 2.52 -5.70
CA LEU A 117 26.43 1.09 -5.80
C LEU A 117 26.55 0.56 -7.25
N PHE A 118 26.33 1.42 -8.24
CA PHE A 118 26.41 1.08 -9.65
C PHE A 118 27.84 1.11 -10.23
N SER A 119 28.87 1.44 -9.43
CA SER A 119 30.27 1.26 -9.85
C SER A 119 30.64 -0.21 -9.95
N ASP A 120 30.08 -1.05 -9.08
CA ASP A 120 30.34 -2.49 -9.05
C ASP A 120 29.32 -3.24 -9.91
N ILE A 121 28.05 -2.82 -9.84
CA ILE A 121 26.93 -3.52 -10.49
C ILE A 121 26.77 -3.14 -11.97
N GLY A 122 26.84 -1.86 -12.32
CA GLY A 122 26.66 -1.38 -13.70
C GLY A 122 25.24 -1.40 -14.26
N PHE A 123 25.14 -0.95 -15.51
CA PHE A 123 23.94 -0.81 -16.32
C PHE A 123 24.06 -1.61 -17.61
N HIS A 124 22.92 -2.01 -18.17
CA HIS A 124 22.85 -2.78 -19.41
C HIS A 124 23.10 -1.93 -20.65
N ASP A 125 22.83 -0.62 -20.60
CA ASP A 125 23.14 0.32 -21.68
C ASP A 125 23.69 1.67 -21.18
N THR A 126 24.23 2.46 -22.12
CA THR A 126 24.78 3.79 -21.85
C THR A 126 23.72 4.82 -21.53
N THR A 127 22.49 4.65 -22.01
CA THR A 127 21.39 5.59 -21.78
C THR A 127 20.97 5.58 -20.32
N GLU A 128 20.91 4.39 -19.71
CA GLU A 128 20.66 4.21 -18.29
C GLU A 128 21.76 4.78 -17.42
N LEU A 129 23.03 4.54 -17.77
CA LEU A 129 24.17 5.16 -17.09
C LEU A 129 24.09 6.69 -17.16
N GLN A 130 23.76 7.25 -18.33
CA GLN A 130 23.63 8.70 -18.51
C GLN A 130 22.46 9.27 -17.72
N ARG A 131 21.30 8.61 -17.73
CA ARG A 131 20.13 8.99 -16.93
C ARG A 131 20.44 8.93 -15.44
N HIS A 132 21.10 7.87 -14.98
CA HIS A 132 21.56 7.73 -13.60
C HIS A 132 22.52 8.86 -13.22
N THR A 133 23.56 9.07 -14.02
CA THR A 133 24.56 10.12 -13.78
C THR A 133 23.91 11.50 -13.77
N GLY A 134 23.00 11.76 -14.71
CA GLY A 134 22.25 13.02 -14.82
C GLY A 134 21.16 13.21 -13.76
N ALA A 135 20.80 12.20 -12.97
CA ALA A 135 19.81 12.30 -11.89
C ALA A 135 20.44 12.23 -10.49
N VAL A 136 21.52 11.47 -10.33
CA VAL A 136 22.17 11.15 -9.05
C VAL A 136 23.46 11.94 -8.86
N HIS A 137 24.14 12.25 -9.96
CA HIS A 137 25.43 12.95 -9.98
C HIS A 137 25.35 14.32 -10.69
N SER A 138 24.14 14.87 -10.84
CA SER A 138 23.85 16.13 -11.56
C SER A 138 24.42 17.39 -10.90
N LEU A 139 25.05 17.27 -9.73
CA LEU A 139 25.80 18.35 -9.12
C LEU A 139 27.26 18.23 -9.59
N GLY A 140 27.60 19.12 -10.52
CA GLY A 140 28.87 19.12 -11.23
C GLY A 140 30.10 19.06 -10.33
N ILE A 141 31.11 18.39 -10.87
CA ILE A 141 32.55 18.61 -10.68
C ILE A 141 32.83 19.80 -9.74
N LEU A 142 33.02 19.52 -8.46
CA LEU A 142 33.89 20.31 -7.62
C LEU A 142 34.77 19.34 -6.84
N GLU A 143 36.06 19.55 -7.05
CA GLU A 143 37.17 18.88 -6.41
C GLU A 143 36.99 18.82 -4.89
N THR A 144 37.40 17.67 -4.35
CA THR A 144 37.96 17.47 -3.01
C THR A 144 37.77 18.61 -2.02
N THR A 145 36.87 18.44 -1.05
CA THR A 145 37.16 18.69 0.37
C THR A 145 36.09 18.04 1.23
N HIS A 146 36.53 17.27 2.23
CA HIS A 146 35.67 16.82 3.33
C HIS A 146 35.00 18.04 3.99
N PRO A 147 33.72 17.91 4.38
CA PRO A 147 33.47 17.94 5.81
C PRO A 147 32.34 17.00 6.30
N ASN A 148 32.56 16.52 7.51
CA ASN A 148 31.63 16.08 8.56
C ASN A 148 30.31 15.38 8.19
N SER A 149 30.26 14.11 8.63
CA SER A 149 29.20 13.57 9.50
C SER A 149 28.18 14.61 9.97
N ASP A 150 27.03 14.67 9.31
CA ASP A 150 25.73 14.81 9.97
C ASP A 150 24.59 14.44 9.00
N ALA A 151 23.76 13.50 9.45
CA ALA A 151 22.39 13.18 9.03
C ALA A 151 21.98 13.49 7.57
N PHE A 152 22.26 12.57 6.64
CA PHE A 152 21.53 12.51 5.38
C PHE A 152 20.14 11.87 5.59
N HIS A 153 19.14 12.72 5.83
CA HIS A 153 17.74 12.39 5.56
C HIS A 153 17.55 12.24 4.05
N ILE A 154 17.69 11.02 3.53
CA ILE A 154 17.24 10.69 2.18
C ILE A 154 15.72 10.41 2.28
N GLN A 155 14.91 11.28 1.68
CA GLN A 155 13.49 10.95 1.48
C GLN A 155 13.38 9.75 0.53
N PRO A 156 12.45 8.81 0.75
CA PRO A 156 12.26 7.65 -0.13
C PRO A 156 11.58 8.11 -1.42
N SER A 157 12.35 8.68 -2.34
CA SER A 157 11.89 9.07 -3.67
C SER A 157 12.20 7.96 -4.67
N SER A 158 11.14 7.40 -5.27
CA SER A 158 11.09 6.63 -6.54
C SER A 158 12.04 5.44 -6.75
N ASN A 159 13.35 5.60 -6.61
CA ASN A 159 14.39 4.69 -7.09
C ASN A 159 14.55 3.40 -6.27
N MET A 160 14.09 3.37 -5.02
CA MET A 160 14.23 2.16 -4.17
C MET A 160 13.27 1.04 -4.60
N PHE A 161 12.10 1.40 -5.16
CA PHE A 161 11.11 0.42 -5.64
C PHE A 161 11.61 -0.25 -6.92
N ASP A 162 12.05 0.55 -7.90
CA ASP A 162 12.62 0.05 -9.15
C ASP A 162 13.87 -0.81 -8.89
N ALA A 163 14.69 -0.43 -7.91
CA ALA A 163 15.87 -1.19 -7.50
C ALA A 163 15.49 -2.51 -6.81
N LEU A 164 14.44 -2.53 -5.99
CA LEU A 164 13.95 -3.76 -5.35
C LEU A 164 13.30 -4.69 -6.37
N GLU A 165 12.45 -4.16 -7.25
CA GLU A 165 11.82 -4.92 -8.34
C GLU A 165 12.89 -5.53 -9.24
N SER A 166 13.91 -4.74 -9.60
CA SER A 166 15.09 -5.25 -10.31
C SER A 166 15.81 -6.34 -9.53
N ALA A 167 16.03 -6.16 -8.22
CA ALA A 167 16.67 -7.17 -7.37
C ALA A 167 15.85 -8.46 -7.28
N ILE A 168 14.52 -8.38 -7.29
CA ILE A 168 13.62 -9.54 -7.28
C ILE A 168 13.61 -10.25 -8.64
N ILE A 169 13.49 -9.51 -9.74
CA ILE A 169 13.56 -10.05 -11.11
C ILE A 169 14.88 -10.81 -11.33
N LEU A 170 15.94 -10.40 -10.64
CA LEU A 170 17.28 -10.96 -10.74
C LEU A 170 17.62 -11.96 -9.61
N ASP A 171 16.63 -12.37 -8.79
CA ASP A 171 16.78 -13.29 -7.64
C ASP A 171 17.94 -12.92 -6.68
N GLN A 172 18.17 -11.63 -6.47
CA GLN A 172 19.23 -11.12 -5.61
C GLN A 172 18.78 -11.16 -4.13
N GLN A 173 18.62 -12.36 -3.58
CA GLN A 173 17.97 -12.58 -2.28
C GLN A 173 18.60 -11.78 -1.13
N GLN A 174 19.93 -11.61 -1.12
CA GLN A 174 20.61 -10.84 -0.07
C GLN A 174 20.35 -9.33 -0.21
N VAL A 175 20.34 -8.80 -1.44
CA VAL A 175 20.03 -7.40 -1.73
C VAL A 175 18.57 -7.12 -1.39
N VAL A 176 17.67 -8.04 -1.73
CA VAL A 176 16.26 -8.00 -1.37
C VAL A 176 16.13 -7.97 0.16
N ARG A 177 16.78 -8.86 0.91
CA ARG A 177 16.78 -8.87 2.38
C ARG A 177 17.24 -7.54 2.98
N GLU A 178 18.34 -6.97 2.49
CA GLU A 178 18.89 -5.70 2.99
C GLU A 178 18.01 -4.49 2.64
N MET A 179 17.43 -4.46 1.44
CA MET A 179 16.50 -3.40 1.04
C MET A 179 15.19 -3.48 1.83
N LEU A 180 14.70 -4.68 2.12
CA LEU A 180 13.47 -4.91 2.89
C LEU A 180 13.55 -4.45 4.35
N ILE A 181 14.74 -4.43 4.95
CA ILE A 181 14.93 -3.84 6.29
C ILE A 181 14.61 -2.34 6.27
N ARG A 182 14.82 -1.68 5.12
CA ARG A 182 14.65 -0.23 4.93
C ARG A 182 13.30 0.17 4.36
N ILE A 183 12.49 -0.80 3.92
CA ILE A 183 11.18 -0.57 3.32
C ILE A 183 10.11 -0.43 4.41
N ASP A 184 9.47 0.74 4.45
CA ASP A 184 8.30 0.99 5.30
C ASP A 184 7.13 0.11 4.83
N ALA A 185 6.29 -0.38 5.74
CA ALA A 185 5.17 -1.22 5.38
C ALA A 185 4.12 -0.49 4.52
N ALA A 186 4.07 0.85 4.56
CA ALA A 186 3.27 1.65 3.64
C ALA A 186 3.70 1.48 2.15
N ALA A 187 4.94 1.05 1.90
CA ALA A 187 5.45 0.71 0.59
C ALA A 187 4.81 -0.56 0.01
N ILE A 188 4.25 -1.44 0.86
CA ILE A 188 3.67 -2.72 0.43
C ILE A 188 2.49 -2.52 -0.54
N ALA A 189 1.73 -1.42 -0.39
CA ALA A 189 0.66 -1.06 -1.34
C ALA A 189 1.15 -0.80 -2.76
N LYS A 190 2.43 -0.45 -2.93
CA LYS A 190 2.99 -0.01 -4.20
C LYS A 190 3.64 -1.16 -4.98
N PHE A 191 3.89 -2.30 -4.33
CA PHE A 191 4.42 -3.47 -5.00
C PHE A 191 3.32 -4.14 -5.82
N ASP A 192 3.68 -4.51 -7.05
CA ASP A 192 2.87 -5.43 -7.83
C ASP A 192 2.79 -6.81 -7.14
N HIS A 193 1.87 -7.63 -7.64
CA HIS A 193 1.61 -8.96 -7.09
C HIS A 193 2.83 -9.90 -7.14
N CYS A 194 3.64 -9.85 -8.20
CA CYS A 194 4.80 -10.72 -8.38
C CYS A 194 5.90 -10.34 -7.38
N THR A 195 6.18 -9.05 -7.30
CA THR A 195 7.10 -8.46 -6.32
C THR A 195 6.68 -8.85 -4.91
N LEU A 196 5.41 -8.64 -4.53
CA LEU A 196 4.94 -9.02 -3.20
C LEU A 196 5.03 -10.54 -2.94
N SER A 197 4.75 -11.39 -3.92
CA SER A 197 4.88 -12.85 -3.76
C SER A 197 6.31 -13.26 -3.44
N CYS A 198 7.29 -12.79 -4.22
CA CYS A 198 8.71 -13.07 -3.96
C CYS A 198 9.13 -12.56 -2.58
N LEU A 199 8.65 -11.37 -2.19
CA LEU A 199 8.92 -10.78 -0.89
C LEU A 199 8.38 -11.63 0.28
N LEU A 200 7.20 -12.23 0.13
CA LEU A 200 6.61 -13.12 1.13
C LEU A 200 7.35 -14.46 1.23
N ASP A 201 7.88 -14.97 0.11
CA ASP A 201 8.61 -16.25 0.05
C ASP A 201 9.98 -16.21 0.76
N HIS A 202 10.61 -15.04 0.86
CA HIS A 202 11.91 -14.89 1.53
C HIS A 202 11.84 -14.79 3.07
N SER A 203 10.66 -14.96 3.68
CA SER A 203 10.44 -14.97 5.15
C SER A 203 11.03 -13.77 5.90
N VAL A 204 11.21 -12.63 5.23
CA VAL A 204 11.81 -11.41 5.80
C VAL A 204 10.79 -10.63 6.64
N PHE A 205 9.52 -10.93 6.44
CA PHE A 205 8.40 -10.28 7.11
C PHE A 205 7.92 -11.15 8.28
N GLY A 206 8.02 -10.63 9.51
CA GLY A 206 7.31 -11.22 10.65
C GLY A 206 5.80 -11.08 10.49
N SER A 207 5.01 -11.88 11.22
CA SER A 207 3.53 -11.88 11.17
C SER A 207 2.91 -10.48 11.18
N LYS A 208 3.40 -9.60 12.06
CA LYS A 208 2.94 -8.21 12.17
C LYS A 208 3.09 -7.39 10.88
N LYS A 209 4.14 -7.62 10.09
CA LYS A 209 4.33 -6.91 8.82
C LYS A 209 3.41 -7.45 7.72
N HIS A 210 3.06 -8.74 7.76
CA HIS A 210 2.08 -9.32 6.84
C HIS A 210 0.67 -8.75 7.07
N ALA A 211 0.24 -8.68 8.34
CA ALA A 211 -1.04 -8.07 8.69
C ALA A 211 -1.09 -6.59 8.31
N LEU A 212 0.03 -5.88 8.46
CA LEU A 212 0.16 -4.49 8.01
C LEU A 212 0.11 -4.36 6.49
N GLY A 213 0.76 -5.27 5.76
CA GLY A 213 0.65 -5.37 4.30
C GLY A 213 -0.78 -5.63 3.83
N LEU A 214 -1.52 -6.49 4.54
CA LEU A 214 -2.92 -6.77 4.25
C LEU A 214 -3.79 -5.54 4.50
N ALA A 215 -3.60 -4.85 5.64
CA ALA A 215 -4.29 -3.61 5.95
C ALA A 215 -4.13 -2.56 4.84
N VAL A 216 -2.90 -2.38 4.37
CA VAL A 216 -2.55 -1.44 3.30
C VAL A 216 -3.16 -1.86 1.95
N ALA A 217 -3.10 -3.16 1.61
CA ALA A 217 -3.71 -3.69 0.38
C ALA A 217 -5.23 -3.55 0.36
N LEU A 218 -5.89 -3.75 1.51
CA LEU A 218 -7.34 -3.56 1.68
C LEU A 218 -7.75 -2.10 1.48
N GLU A 219 -7.01 -1.15 2.07
CA GLU A 219 -7.29 0.28 1.91
C GLU A 219 -7.09 0.77 0.46
N ALA A 220 -6.12 0.18 -0.25
CA ALA A 220 -5.86 0.42 -1.66
C ALA A 220 -6.78 -0.38 -2.61
N GLU A 221 -7.60 -1.30 -2.08
CA GLU A 221 -8.43 -2.24 -2.86
C GLU A 221 -7.62 -3.05 -3.89
N HIS A 222 -6.37 -3.40 -3.57
CA HIS A 222 -5.46 -4.13 -4.45
C HIS A 222 -5.73 -5.64 -4.41
N LEU A 223 -6.77 -6.08 -5.11
CA LEU A 223 -7.33 -7.44 -5.06
C LEU A 223 -6.28 -8.57 -5.17
N PRO A 224 -5.30 -8.54 -6.09
CA PRO A 224 -4.29 -9.59 -6.17
C PRO A 224 -3.46 -9.73 -4.89
N ASN A 225 -3.08 -8.61 -4.28
CA ASN A 225 -2.23 -8.61 -3.07
C ASN A 225 -3.04 -9.08 -1.85
N ILE A 226 -4.32 -8.73 -1.80
CA ILE A 226 -5.25 -9.23 -0.77
C ILE A 226 -5.34 -10.75 -0.85
N LYS A 227 -5.64 -11.31 -2.03
CA LYS A 227 -5.78 -12.75 -2.22
C LYS A 227 -4.48 -13.51 -1.90
N LEU A 228 -3.35 -12.99 -2.37
CA LEU A 228 -2.03 -13.52 -2.07
C LEU A 228 -1.78 -13.56 -0.55
N LEU A 229 -1.90 -12.44 0.15
CA LEU A 229 -1.66 -12.37 1.59
C LEU A 229 -2.57 -13.31 2.38
N LEU A 230 -3.87 -13.36 2.05
CA LEU A 230 -4.81 -14.28 2.69
C LEU A 230 -4.46 -15.75 2.42
N SER A 231 -4.07 -16.10 1.18
CA SER A 231 -3.61 -17.46 0.84
C SER A 231 -2.35 -17.89 1.58
N ARG A 232 -1.56 -16.94 2.10
CA ARG A 232 -0.39 -17.22 2.94
C ARG A 232 -0.74 -17.33 4.43
N GLY A 233 -2.03 -17.37 4.76
CA GLY A 233 -2.52 -17.56 6.13
C GLY A 233 -2.49 -16.30 6.98
N VAL A 234 -2.42 -15.10 6.37
CA VAL A 234 -2.54 -13.84 7.11
C VAL A 234 -3.96 -13.73 7.65
N ASP A 235 -4.08 -13.63 8.97
CA ASP A 235 -5.38 -13.50 9.63
C ASP A 235 -5.97 -12.10 9.40
N ILE A 236 -7.12 -12.04 8.74
CA ILE A 236 -7.85 -10.78 8.50
C ILE A 236 -8.39 -10.16 9.79
N LEU A 237 -8.49 -10.93 10.87
CA LEU A 237 -8.91 -10.47 12.18
C LEU A 237 -7.74 -9.91 13.01
N GLU A 238 -6.50 -10.12 12.57
CA GLU A 238 -5.32 -9.60 13.27
C GLU A 238 -5.37 -8.07 13.34
N GLN A 239 -5.26 -7.56 14.57
CA GLN A 239 -5.32 -6.14 14.84
C GLN A 239 -3.99 -5.49 14.48
N THR A 240 -4.06 -4.43 13.67
CA THR A 240 -2.86 -3.69 13.27
C THR A 240 -3.02 -2.21 13.48
N SER A 241 -1.95 -1.57 13.95
CA SER A 241 -1.81 -0.13 14.09
C SER A 241 -1.27 0.49 12.79
N ALA A 242 -1.89 0.25 11.63
CA ALA A 242 -1.61 1.05 10.45
C ALA A 242 -2.31 2.41 10.62
N GLY A 243 -1.52 3.48 10.79
CA GLY A 243 -2.02 4.82 11.01
C GLY A 243 -2.85 5.32 9.83
N TYR A 244 -4.00 5.93 10.13
CA TYR A 244 -4.84 6.65 9.18
C TYR A 244 -4.03 7.72 8.43
N LYS A 245 -3.38 7.37 7.31
CA LYS A 245 -2.68 8.32 6.45
C LYS A 245 -2.94 8.03 4.98
N LEU A 246 -4.20 8.06 4.54
CA LEU A 246 -4.46 8.17 3.10
C LEU A 246 -5.54 9.16 2.66
N THR A 247 -6.35 9.80 3.52
CA THR A 247 -7.37 10.77 3.01
C THR A 247 -7.73 11.96 3.90
N GLY A 248 -6.98 12.27 4.97
CA GLY A 248 -7.35 13.33 5.91
C GLY A 248 -6.20 14.27 6.29
N ASN A 249 -6.47 15.57 6.25
CA ASN A 249 -5.58 16.69 6.57
C ASN A 249 -4.62 16.41 7.77
N PRO A 250 -3.29 16.59 7.63
CA PRO A 250 -2.30 16.25 8.66
C PRO A 250 -2.52 16.91 10.03
N ARG A 251 -3.25 18.04 10.06
CA ARG A 251 -3.43 18.85 11.27
C ARG A 251 -4.46 18.31 12.26
N GLU A 252 -5.32 17.36 11.88
CA GLU A 252 -6.32 16.76 12.80
C GLU A 252 -5.85 15.41 13.41
N SER A 253 -4.79 14.80 12.87
CA SER A 253 -4.32 13.45 13.23
C SER A 253 -3.21 13.42 14.30
N LEU A 254 -2.62 14.56 14.67
CA LEU A 254 -1.40 14.60 15.48
C LEU A 254 -1.58 14.19 16.96
N ASN A 255 -2.81 13.97 17.44
CA ASN A 255 -3.09 13.65 18.85
C ASN A 255 -3.92 12.37 19.07
N ALA A 256 -4.17 11.56 18.04
CA ALA A 256 -4.90 10.30 18.18
C ALA A 256 -3.92 9.13 18.16
N ASN A 257 -3.87 8.35 19.25
CA ASN A 257 -3.19 7.05 19.23
C ASN A 257 -3.71 6.24 18.03
N PRO A 258 -2.83 5.61 17.22
CA PRO A 258 -3.27 4.81 16.09
C PRO A 258 -4.22 3.73 16.61
N LEU A 259 -5.49 3.83 16.20
CA LEU A 259 -6.49 2.84 16.57
C LEU A 259 -6.13 1.53 15.89
N GLU A 260 -5.90 0.51 16.70
CA GLU A 260 -5.76 -0.85 16.21
C GLU A 260 -7.09 -1.28 15.58
N MET A 261 -7.01 -1.78 14.34
CA MET A 261 -8.16 -2.24 13.58
C MET A 261 -7.80 -3.56 12.91
N SER A 262 -8.77 -4.48 12.91
CA SER A 262 -8.68 -5.68 12.09
C SER A 262 -8.73 -5.33 10.59
N GLY A 263 -8.18 -6.20 9.75
CA GLY A 263 -8.35 -6.10 8.29
C GLY A 263 -9.83 -6.07 7.90
N TYR A 264 -10.68 -6.83 8.58
CA TYR A 264 -12.12 -6.85 8.28
C TYR A 264 -12.78 -5.49 8.58
N THR A 265 -12.47 -4.87 9.72
CA THR A 265 -12.95 -3.51 10.05
C THR A 265 -12.46 -2.48 9.03
N ARG A 266 -11.22 -2.61 8.55
CA ARG A 266 -10.66 -1.75 7.49
C ARG A 266 -11.40 -1.92 6.17
N ALA A 267 -11.68 -3.16 5.77
CA ALA A 267 -12.44 -3.49 4.57
C ALA A 267 -13.85 -2.88 4.61
N LEU A 268 -14.55 -2.94 5.75
CA LEU A 268 -15.82 -2.23 5.93
C LEU A 268 -15.64 -0.71 5.82
N GLY A 269 -14.55 -0.17 6.39
CA GLY A 269 -14.21 1.25 6.36
C GLY A 269 -13.90 1.81 4.96
N THR A 270 -13.62 0.97 3.95
CA THR A 270 -13.44 1.42 2.56
C THR A 270 -14.76 1.82 1.89
N TRP A 271 -15.88 1.32 2.41
CA TRP A 271 -17.22 1.48 1.83
C TRP A 271 -17.31 0.97 0.39
N SER A 272 -16.65 -0.16 0.12
CA SER A 272 -16.64 -0.85 -1.18
C SER A 272 -17.39 -2.19 -1.09
N PRO A 273 -18.65 -2.28 -1.57
CA PRO A 273 -19.39 -3.55 -1.57
C PRO A 273 -18.72 -4.60 -2.45
N ASN A 274 -18.03 -4.19 -3.51
CA ASN A 274 -17.27 -5.07 -4.40
C ASN A 274 -16.09 -5.72 -3.68
N LEU A 275 -15.37 -4.94 -2.84
CA LEU A 275 -14.29 -5.50 -2.02
C LEU A 275 -14.81 -6.57 -1.06
N LEU A 276 -15.92 -6.30 -0.37
CA LEU A 276 -16.50 -7.27 0.58
C LEU A 276 -17.01 -8.53 -0.14
N ALA A 277 -17.66 -8.36 -1.29
CA ALA A 277 -18.06 -9.49 -2.12
C ALA A 277 -16.84 -10.31 -2.59
N TYR A 278 -15.74 -9.65 -2.96
CA TYR A 278 -14.50 -10.33 -3.32
C TYR A 278 -13.91 -11.12 -2.14
N LEU A 279 -13.84 -10.53 -0.95
CA LEU A 279 -13.34 -11.22 0.24
C LEU A 279 -14.13 -12.49 0.56
N VAL A 280 -15.46 -12.43 0.45
CA VAL A 280 -16.33 -13.57 0.74
C VAL A 280 -16.29 -14.61 -0.38
N ASN A 281 -16.47 -14.20 -1.63
CA ASN A 281 -16.64 -15.14 -2.75
C ASN A 281 -15.30 -15.68 -3.28
N GLU A 282 -14.29 -14.82 -3.41
CA GLU A 282 -13.01 -15.16 -4.06
C GLU A 282 -11.91 -15.53 -3.06
N CYS A 283 -11.94 -14.93 -1.87
CA CYS A 283 -10.99 -15.24 -0.79
C CYS A 283 -11.55 -16.21 0.26
N GLN A 284 -12.82 -16.62 0.14
CA GLN A 284 -13.48 -17.57 1.04
C GLN A 284 -13.42 -17.14 2.52
N ILE A 285 -13.48 -15.83 2.78
CA ILE A 285 -13.50 -15.31 4.15
C ILE A 285 -14.90 -15.51 4.74
N GLU A 286 -14.96 -16.20 5.87
CA GLU A 286 -16.18 -16.34 6.66
C GLU A 286 -16.47 -15.08 7.48
N PHE A 287 -17.76 -14.86 7.78
CA PHE A 287 -18.16 -13.76 8.66
C PHE A 287 -17.70 -14.04 10.09
N PRO A 288 -16.95 -13.12 10.71
CA PRO A 288 -16.55 -13.32 12.10
C PRO A 288 -17.79 -13.26 13.00
N GLU A 289 -17.94 -14.19 13.93
CA GLU A 289 -19.04 -14.11 14.91
C GLU A 289 -18.94 -12.84 15.76
N LYS A 290 -17.70 -12.45 16.07
CA LYS A 290 -17.37 -11.28 16.87
C LYS A 290 -16.24 -10.51 16.20
N ILE A 291 -16.41 -9.20 16.12
CA ILE A 291 -15.36 -8.29 15.72
C ILE A 291 -15.15 -7.27 16.83
N ASP A 292 -13.89 -6.86 17.02
CA ASP A 292 -13.60 -5.78 17.94
C ASP A 292 -13.98 -4.44 17.31
N ARG A 293 -14.70 -3.63 18.09
CA ARG A 293 -15.14 -2.26 17.73
C ARG A 293 -15.78 -2.13 16.34
N PRO A 294 -16.87 -2.88 16.03
CA PRO A 294 -17.56 -2.79 14.74
C PRO A 294 -18.06 -1.36 14.42
N GLU A 295 -18.29 -0.53 15.44
CA GLU A 295 -18.69 0.86 15.27
C GLU A 295 -17.71 1.72 14.45
N LEU A 296 -16.44 1.32 14.35
CA LEU A 296 -15.41 2.06 13.62
C LEU A 296 -15.71 2.17 12.12
N LEU A 297 -16.59 1.35 11.55
CA LEU A 297 -17.00 1.51 10.15
C LEU A 297 -17.60 2.91 9.88
N PHE A 298 -18.18 3.54 10.91
CA PHE A 298 -18.78 4.88 10.85
C PHE A 298 -17.81 6.01 11.25
N SER A 299 -16.55 5.72 11.60
CA SER A 299 -15.53 6.75 11.81
C SER A 299 -14.81 7.15 10.51
N SER A 300 -14.95 6.34 9.45
CA SER A 300 -14.19 6.52 8.21
C SER A 300 -14.49 7.87 7.55
N PRO A 301 -13.46 8.69 7.27
CA PRO A 301 -13.66 9.95 6.54
C PRO A 301 -14.07 9.73 5.08
N ARG A 302 -13.89 8.51 4.51
CA ARG A 302 -14.32 8.17 3.14
C ARG A 302 -15.82 8.29 2.94
N ILE A 303 -16.63 8.14 3.99
CA ILE A 303 -18.10 8.33 3.85
C ILE A 303 -18.42 9.73 3.30
N ARG A 304 -17.55 10.71 3.58
CA ARG A 304 -17.70 12.09 3.11
C ARG A 304 -17.29 12.32 1.67
N SER A 305 -16.56 11.39 1.03
CA SER A 305 -16.19 11.55 -0.38
C SER A 305 -17.33 11.19 -1.33
N PHE A 306 -18.41 10.61 -0.83
CA PHE A 306 -19.56 10.19 -1.63
C PHE A 306 -20.72 11.16 -1.50
N THR A 307 -21.57 11.22 -2.52
CA THR A 307 -22.88 11.88 -2.41
C THR A 307 -23.78 11.07 -1.47
N PRO A 308 -24.83 11.67 -0.88
CA PRO A 308 -25.75 10.94 -0.02
C PRO A 308 -26.34 9.68 -0.65
N ASP A 309 -26.77 9.76 -1.91
CA ASP A 309 -27.36 8.63 -2.63
C ASP A 309 -26.34 7.54 -2.92
N GLU A 310 -25.11 7.91 -3.29
CA GLU A 310 -24.02 6.95 -3.51
C GLU A 310 -23.63 6.25 -2.20
N ALA A 311 -23.53 7.00 -1.10
CA ALA A 311 -23.24 6.44 0.21
C ALA A 311 -24.31 5.44 0.66
N MET A 312 -25.60 5.75 0.46
CA MET A 312 -26.71 4.83 0.74
C MET A 312 -26.62 3.57 -0.14
N LYS A 313 -26.45 3.73 -1.46
CA LYS A 313 -26.33 2.59 -2.38
C LYS A 313 -25.16 1.67 -2.02
N ARG A 314 -24.00 2.24 -1.65
CA ARG A 314 -22.84 1.47 -1.18
C ARG A 314 -23.16 0.76 0.13
N PHE A 315 -23.83 1.45 1.07
CA PHE A 315 -24.26 0.86 2.33
C PHE A 315 -25.20 -0.33 2.13
N ASP A 316 -26.20 -0.20 1.25
CA ASP A 316 -27.15 -1.28 0.96
C ASP A 316 -26.43 -2.52 0.42
N GLY A 317 -25.44 -2.33 -0.46
CA GLY A 317 -24.62 -3.43 -0.98
C GLY A 317 -23.75 -4.11 0.08
N MET A 318 -23.31 -3.38 1.11
CA MET A 318 -22.50 -3.95 2.20
C MET A 318 -23.32 -4.46 3.39
N LYS A 319 -24.60 -4.08 3.50
CA LYS A 319 -25.42 -4.31 4.69
C LYS A 319 -25.46 -5.78 5.12
N GLN A 320 -25.51 -6.68 4.15
CA GLN A 320 -25.48 -8.13 4.36
C GLN A 320 -24.21 -8.64 5.06
N TYR A 321 -23.12 -7.86 5.03
CA TYR A 321 -21.83 -8.19 5.66
C TYR A 321 -21.67 -7.58 7.06
N ILE A 322 -22.69 -6.87 7.57
CA ILE A 322 -22.68 -6.24 8.88
C ILE A 322 -23.72 -6.94 9.77
N ILE A 323 -23.30 -8.02 10.41
CA ILE A 323 -24.18 -8.87 11.25
C ILE A 323 -24.25 -8.43 12.72
N TRP A 324 -23.60 -7.32 13.08
CA TRP A 324 -23.45 -6.87 14.47
C TRP A 324 -24.34 -5.66 14.78
N PRO A 325 -25.46 -5.82 15.50
CA PRO A 325 -26.34 -4.69 15.85
C PRO A 325 -25.62 -3.58 16.63
N GLN A 326 -24.62 -3.94 17.45
CA GLN A 326 -23.80 -2.98 18.19
C GLN A 326 -23.03 -2.00 17.29
N ALA A 327 -22.77 -2.36 16.02
CA ALA A 327 -22.14 -1.48 15.04
C ALA A 327 -22.95 -0.18 14.88
N TYR A 328 -24.27 -0.30 14.79
CA TYR A 328 -25.18 0.84 14.63
C TYR A 328 -25.42 1.57 15.96
N ALA A 329 -25.62 0.81 17.05
CA ALA A 329 -25.89 1.37 18.38
C ALA A 329 -24.75 2.26 18.90
N LYS A 330 -23.49 1.84 18.70
CA LYS A 330 -22.30 2.60 19.08
C LYS A 330 -21.80 3.51 17.95
N GLY A 331 -22.04 3.12 16.69
CA GLY A 331 -21.61 3.84 15.49
C GLY A 331 -22.14 5.26 15.39
N ILE A 332 -23.36 5.52 15.89
CA ILE A 332 -23.95 6.88 15.88
C ILE A 332 -23.05 7.92 16.55
N VAL A 333 -22.33 7.53 17.61
CA VAL A 333 -21.42 8.43 18.34
C VAL A 333 -20.23 8.81 17.46
N LEU A 334 -19.67 7.85 16.72
CA LEU A 334 -18.53 8.07 15.81
C LEU A 334 -18.96 8.82 14.54
N ALA A 335 -20.14 8.49 14.00
CA ALA A 335 -20.73 9.19 12.85
C ALA A 335 -20.86 10.71 13.10
N ILE A 336 -21.20 11.11 14.34
CA ILE A 336 -21.38 12.52 14.71
C ILE A 336 -20.06 13.19 15.10
N LYS A 337 -19.25 12.53 15.93
CA LYS A 337 -18.05 13.15 16.50
C LYS A 337 -16.87 13.17 15.53
N GLU A 338 -16.68 12.09 14.78
CA GLU A 338 -15.50 11.86 13.94
C GLU A 338 -15.84 12.07 12.46
N ALA A 339 -16.77 11.28 11.91
CA ALA A 339 -17.11 11.37 10.49
C ALA A 339 -17.87 12.66 10.13
N ARG A 340 -18.65 13.22 11.07
CA ARG A 340 -19.50 14.41 10.86
C ARG A 340 -20.38 14.28 9.62
N CYS A 341 -21.00 13.11 9.44
CA CYS A 341 -21.75 12.76 8.24
C CYS A 341 -23.21 12.40 8.57
N ALA A 342 -24.16 13.18 8.05
CA ALA A 342 -25.59 12.98 8.30
C ALA A 342 -26.12 11.65 7.72
N VAL A 343 -25.52 11.16 6.62
CA VAL A 343 -25.89 9.86 6.02
C VAL A 343 -25.51 8.71 6.94
N ALA A 344 -24.30 8.72 7.49
CA ALA A 344 -23.87 7.73 8.49
C ALA A 344 -24.77 7.73 9.72
N VAL A 345 -25.19 8.92 10.19
CA VAL A 345 -26.13 9.06 11.31
C VAL A 345 -27.48 8.44 10.97
N ARG A 346 -28.02 8.75 9.79
CA ARG A 346 -29.28 8.19 9.29
C ARG A 346 -29.23 6.67 9.25
N ILE A 347 -28.19 6.12 8.63
CA ILE A 347 -27.97 4.66 8.56
C ILE A 347 -27.94 4.04 9.95
N CYS A 348 -27.21 4.63 10.91
CA CYS A 348 -27.18 4.11 12.27
C CYS A 348 -28.59 4.08 12.89
N LEU A 349 -29.38 5.14 12.73
CA LEU A 349 -30.72 5.26 13.31
C LEU A 349 -31.71 4.28 12.67
N GLU A 350 -31.71 4.17 11.34
CA GLU A 350 -32.58 3.25 10.59
C GLU A 350 -32.29 1.78 10.89
N ASN A 351 -31.10 1.46 11.42
CA ASN A 351 -30.67 0.11 11.78
C ASN A 351 -30.56 -0.12 13.30
N GLY A 352 -31.34 0.61 14.11
CA GLY A 352 -31.49 0.36 15.54
C GLY A 352 -30.59 1.19 16.46
N GLY A 353 -29.93 2.22 15.93
CA GLY A 353 -29.17 3.20 16.71
C GLY A 353 -30.07 4.06 17.59
N ASN A 354 -29.62 4.40 18.80
CA ASN A 354 -30.40 5.22 19.73
C ASN A 354 -30.23 6.72 19.39
N PRO A 355 -31.30 7.45 19.02
CA PRO A 355 -31.26 8.89 18.73
C PRO A 355 -30.85 9.74 19.94
N ASN A 356 -31.09 9.23 21.15
CA ASN A 356 -30.74 9.85 22.41
C ASN A 356 -29.46 9.26 23.02
N ALA A 357 -28.63 8.60 22.20
CA ALA A 357 -27.33 8.11 22.61
C ALA A 357 -26.48 9.23 23.24
N THR A 358 -25.67 8.87 24.23
CA THR A 358 -24.81 9.80 24.96
C THR A 358 -23.36 9.40 24.79
N ALA A 359 -22.47 10.38 24.64
CA ALA A 359 -21.05 10.09 24.52
C ALA A 359 -20.51 9.46 25.82
N PRO A 360 -19.45 8.62 25.75
CA PRO A 360 -18.72 8.18 26.94
C PRO A 360 -18.32 9.38 27.79
N ARG A 361 -18.56 9.30 29.10
CA ARG A 361 -18.19 10.36 30.05
C ARG A 361 -16.68 10.57 30.03
N ARG A 362 -16.23 11.82 29.87
CA ARG A 362 -14.85 12.18 30.24
C ARG A 362 -14.75 12.15 31.78
N PRO A 363 -13.65 11.63 32.36
CA PRO A 363 -13.40 11.72 33.79
C PRO A 363 -13.53 13.19 34.24
N GLY A 364 -14.38 13.47 35.23
CA GLY A 364 -14.63 14.83 35.76
C GLY A 364 -15.78 15.62 35.10
N SER A 365 -16.40 15.14 34.02
CA SER A 365 -17.57 15.81 33.43
C SER A 365 -18.86 15.43 34.17
N ARG A 366 -19.47 16.39 34.87
CA ARG A 366 -20.78 16.20 35.52
C ARG A 366 -21.92 15.99 34.51
N ASN A 367 -21.83 16.62 33.33
CA ASN A 367 -22.96 16.69 32.40
C ASN A 367 -22.90 15.61 31.32
N LYS A 368 -24.00 14.86 31.18
CA LYS A 368 -24.19 13.80 30.19
C LYS A 368 -24.82 14.40 28.94
N ARG A 369 -24.00 14.77 27.96
CA ARG A 369 -24.46 15.32 26.67
C ARG A 369 -24.93 14.21 25.74
N ASN A 370 -26.15 14.35 25.21
CA ASN A 370 -26.65 13.48 24.15
C ASN A 370 -26.08 13.87 22.79
N MET A 371 -26.32 13.04 21.78
CA MET A 371 -25.79 13.23 20.43
C MET A 371 -26.31 14.49 19.74
N LEU A 372 -27.56 14.89 20.00
CA LEU A 372 -28.13 16.14 19.50
C LEU A 372 -27.35 17.36 20.01
N HIS A 373 -26.98 17.38 21.29
CA HIS A 373 -26.12 18.44 21.85
C HIS A 373 -24.76 18.52 21.15
N PHE A 374 -24.13 17.38 20.85
CA PHE A 374 -22.85 17.35 20.16
C PHE A 374 -22.95 17.86 18.72
N ALA A 375 -24.04 17.54 18.03
CA ALA A 375 -24.30 18.08 16.70
C ALA A 375 -24.45 19.60 16.75
N ILE A 376 -25.32 20.13 17.62
CA ILE A 376 -25.57 21.59 17.76
C ILE A 376 -24.27 22.35 18.04
N LEU A 377 -23.42 21.86 18.97
CA LEU A 377 -22.18 22.53 19.36
C LEU A 377 -21.21 22.82 18.20
N LYS A 378 -21.35 22.11 17.08
CA LYS A 378 -20.50 22.32 15.91
C LYS A 378 -20.96 23.57 15.14
N GLY A 379 -22.27 23.75 14.95
CA GLY A 379 -22.88 24.99 14.45
C GLY A 379 -22.47 25.39 13.03
N ASP A 380 -22.33 24.40 12.14
CA ASP A 380 -22.10 24.55 10.71
C ASP A 380 -23.19 23.82 9.90
N GLU A 381 -23.18 23.96 8.57
CA GLU A 381 -24.19 23.37 7.68
C GLU A 381 -24.29 21.83 7.83
N ARG A 382 -23.15 21.16 8.02
CA ARG A 382 -23.12 19.71 8.28
C ARG A 382 -23.77 19.35 9.60
N ALA A 383 -23.60 20.18 10.62
CA ALA A 383 -24.29 20.02 11.87
C ALA A 383 -25.80 20.20 11.72
N ALA A 384 -26.24 21.15 10.88
CA ALA A 384 -27.66 21.35 10.60
C ALA A 384 -28.28 20.10 9.93
N GLU A 385 -27.60 19.47 8.97
CA GLU A 385 -28.04 18.19 8.39
C GLU A 385 -28.12 17.07 9.44
N MET A 386 -27.11 16.94 10.31
CA MET A 386 -27.14 15.93 11.39
C MET A 386 -28.27 16.20 12.39
N VAL A 387 -28.50 17.46 12.76
CA VAL A 387 -29.61 17.87 13.64
C VAL A 387 -30.95 17.51 13.01
N LYS A 388 -31.13 17.79 11.72
CA LYS A 388 -32.34 17.42 10.97
C LYS A 388 -32.60 15.92 11.04
N VAL A 389 -31.58 15.11 10.75
CA VAL A 389 -31.71 13.63 10.82
C VAL A 389 -32.02 13.15 12.24
N LEU A 390 -31.34 13.67 13.25
CA LEU A 390 -31.56 13.30 14.66
C LEU A 390 -32.98 13.65 15.12
N LEU A 391 -33.47 14.86 14.81
CA LEU A 391 -34.82 15.30 15.17
C LEU A 391 -35.91 14.47 14.49
N LYS A 392 -35.73 14.09 13.21
CA LYS A 392 -36.65 13.18 12.51
C LYS A 392 -36.79 11.83 13.20
N HIS A 393 -35.74 11.35 13.85
CA HIS A 393 -35.73 10.08 14.58
C HIS A 393 -36.04 10.25 16.07
N GLY A 394 -36.63 11.37 16.48
CA GLY A 394 -37.09 11.56 17.87
C GLY A 394 -35.99 11.91 18.86
N ALA A 395 -34.87 12.50 18.42
CA ALA A 395 -33.89 13.04 19.36
C ALA A 395 -34.49 14.17 20.19
N GLU A 396 -34.15 14.17 21.48
CA GLU A 396 -34.56 15.17 22.45
C GLU A 396 -33.38 16.04 22.85
N ILE A 397 -33.65 17.26 23.28
CA ILE A 397 -32.65 18.12 23.91
C ILE A 397 -32.80 17.97 25.42
N ASN A 398 -31.84 17.28 26.07
CA ASN A 398 -31.71 17.33 27.53
C ASN A 398 -31.64 18.79 28.04
N ASN A 399 -32.65 19.20 28.80
CA ASN A 399 -32.83 20.57 29.32
C ASN A 399 -31.68 21.07 30.22
N SER A 400 -30.87 20.18 30.80
CA SER A 400 -29.85 20.54 31.78
C SER A 400 -28.68 21.38 31.22
N ASP A 401 -28.48 21.44 29.89
CA ASP A 401 -27.33 22.11 29.26
C ASP A 401 -27.72 23.29 28.33
N LEU A 402 -29.01 23.55 28.11
CA LEU A 402 -29.53 24.63 27.25
C LEU A 402 -29.10 26.05 27.70
N HIS A 403 -28.71 26.21 28.96
CA HIS A 403 -28.32 27.49 29.54
C HIS A 403 -26.87 27.91 29.31
N SER A 404 -26.04 27.09 28.66
CA SER A 404 -24.69 27.52 28.28
C SER A 404 -24.75 28.55 27.15
N LYS A 405 -24.21 29.75 27.40
CA LYS A 405 -24.06 30.82 26.37
C LYS A 405 -23.44 30.30 25.05
N VAL A 406 -22.58 29.27 25.14
CA VAL A 406 -21.95 28.63 23.98
C VAL A 406 -22.96 27.85 23.14
N ILE A 407 -23.85 27.10 23.79
CA ILE A 407 -24.89 26.33 23.10
C ILE A 407 -25.88 27.28 22.45
N SER A 408 -26.34 28.32 23.15
CA SER A 408 -27.27 29.31 22.59
C SER A 408 -26.70 29.95 21.31
N LYS A 409 -25.44 30.40 21.32
CA LYS A 409 -24.79 30.97 20.12
C LYS A 409 -24.70 29.97 18.96
N LYS A 410 -24.43 28.70 19.26
CA LYS A 410 -24.35 27.63 18.26
C LYS A 410 -25.71 27.18 17.76
N MET A 411 -26.74 27.26 18.60
CA MET A 411 -28.12 27.04 18.23
C MET A 411 -28.60 28.11 17.26
N THR A 412 -28.29 29.39 17.52
CA THR A 412 -28.55 30.48 16.56
C THR A 412 -27.86 30.27 15.21
N ALA A 413 -26.65 29.69 15.22
CA ALA A 413 -25.99 29.33 13.98
C ALA A 413 -26.72 28.24 13.17
N ILE A 414 -27.43 27.33 13.85
CA ILE A 414 -28.30 26.33 13.20
C ILE A 414 -29.61 26.98 12.75
N GLU A 415 -30.19 27.89 13.55
CA GLU A 415 -31.38 28.67 13.17
C GLU A 415 -31.16 29.45 11.87
N GLU A 416 -30.01 30.11 11.73
CA GLU A 416 -29.62 30.78 10.49
C GLU A 416 -29.55 29.83 9.29
N CYS A 417 -29.13 28.58 9.49
CA CYS A 417 -29.10 27.57 8.43
C CYS A 417 -30.50 27.12 7.99
N PHE A 418 -31.52 27.20 8.84
CA PHE A 418 -32.91 26.82 8.49
C PHE A 418 -33.82 28.03 8.24
N GLY A 419 -33.36 29.25 8.51
CA GLY A 419 -34.13 30.48 8.34
C GLY A 419 -35.31 30.65 9.32
N CYS A 420 -35.33 29.91 10.43
CA CYS A 420 -36.39 29.98 11.44
C CYS A 420 -35.86 29.66 12.85
N ALA A 421 -36.66 29.99 13.87
CA ALA A 421 -36.32 29.76 15.28
C ALA A 421 -36.26 28.27 15.64
N TRP A 422 -35.47 27.91 16.65
CA TRP A 422 -35.24 26.53 17.07
C TRP A 422 -36.54 25.76 17.36
N GLU A 423 -37.48 26.38 18.07
CA GLU A 423 -38.77 25.76 18.40
C GLU A 423 -39.55 25.40 17.14
N GLU A 424 -39.50 26.27 16.13
CA GLU A 424 -40.17 26.06 14.84
C GLU A 424 -39.47 24.96 14.02
N ILE A 425 -38.14 24.92 14.03
CA ILE A 425 -37.36 23.83 13.42
C ILE A 425 -37.77 22.48 14.02
N VAL A 426 -37.76 22.38 15.35
CA VAL A 426 -38.12 21.15 16.06
C VAL A 426 -39.56 20.74 15.74
N ARG A 427 -40.49 21.69 15.77
CA ARG A 427 -41.91 21.44 15.49
C ARG A 427 -42.12 20.91 14.07
N ARG A 428 -41.59 21.60 13.05
CA ARG A 428 -41.77 21.24 11.64
C ARG A 428 -41.10 19.93 11.27
N ILE A 429 -39.87 19.70 11.73
CA ILE A 429 -39.14 18.45 11.45
C ILE A 429 -39.85 17.25 12.10
N ARG A 430 -40.34 17.40 13.33
CA ARG A 430 -41.12 16.33 14.01
C ARG A 430 -42.49 16.10 13.37
N ALA A 431 -43.06 17.12 12.74
CA ALA A 431 -44.25 16.99 11.90
C ALA A 431 -43.96 16.30 10.55
N GLY A 432 -42.71 15.93 10.27
CA GLY A 432 -42.30 15.23 9.04
C GLY A 432 -41.87 16.15 7.90
N GLU A 433 -41.81 17.46 8.11
CA GLU A 433 -41.41 18.40 7.06
C GLU A 433 -39.91 18.29 6.75
N ASP A 434 -39.58 18.31 5.45
CA ASP A 434 -38.18 18.34 4.99
C ASP A 434 -37.70 19.79 4.81
N LEU A 435 -37.15 20.37 5.88
CA LEU A 435 -36.61 21.73 5.83
C LEU A 435 -35.35 21.78 4.96
N ALA A 436 -35.31 22.74 4.04
CA ALA A 436 -34.12 23.05 3.26
C ALA A 436 -33.07 23.77 4.11
N ILE A 437 -31.80 23.48 3.87
CA ILE A 437 -30.68 24.13 4.55
C ILE A 437 -30.12 25.23 3.65
N ILE A 438 -30.11 26.45 4.15
CA ILE A 438 -29.60 27.64 3.49
C ILE A 438 -28.09 27.70 3.75
N PRO A 439 -27.24 27.66 2.71
CA PRO A 439 -25.80 27.79 2.88
C PRO A 439 -25.46 29.17 3.44
N ARG A 440 -24.57 29.22 4.43
CA ARG A 440 -24.10 30.51 4.97
C ARG A 440 -23.21 31.18 3.92
N GLN A 441 -23.61 32.34 3.44
CA GLN A 441 -22.73 33.16 2.62
C GLN A 441 -21.49 33.54 3.45
N ARG A 442 -20.32 33.01 3.06
CA ARG A 442 -19.04 33.42 3.64
C ARG A 442 -18.88 34.91 3.36
N LYS A 443 -18.98 35.74 4.40
CA LYS A 443 -18.52 37.14 4.31
C LYS A 443 -17.07 37.09 3.84
N LYS A 444 -16.82 37.48 2.58
CA LYS A 444 -15.46 37.73 2.10
C LYS A 444 -14.89 38.77 3.06
N LYS A 445 -13.82 38.40 3.78
CA LYS A 445 -13.01 39.38 4.50
C LYS A 445 -12.40 40.27 3.42
N THR A 446 -12.96 41.46 3.26
CA THR A 446 -12.33 42.58 2.54
C THR A 446 -11.14 43.07 3.32
#